data_AF-A0A2K2AHR1-F1
#
_entry.id   AF-A0A2K2AHR1-F1
#
_cell.length_a   1.000
_cell.length_b   1.000
_cell.length_c   1.000
_cell.angle_alpha   90.00
_cell.angle_beta   90.00
_cell.angle_gamma   90.00
#
_symmetry.space_group_name_H-M   'P 1'
#
loop_
_entity.id
_entity.type
_entity.pdbx_description
1 polymer ?
#
loop_
_entity_poly.entity_id
_entity_poly.type
_entity_poly.pdbx_seq_one_letter_code
_entity_poly.pdbx_strand_id
1 'polypeptide(L)'
;MIGHRCSTVAQLVQFFLIIKCFGIFHSCSSHRFELYSSVIYGLYSSYAMRECFYDNKMHTLIIYDDFSKHVVTYRKMCLIL
;
A
#
# COMPACT_ATOMS: atom_id res chain seq x y z
N MET A 1 -0.79 -0.90 2.80
CA MET A 1 -0.30 -1.06 4.19
C MET A 1 1.08 -1.68 4.14
N ILE A 2 2.11 -0.92 4.47
CA ILE A 2 3.49 -1.38 4.23
C ILE A 2 4.05 -1.97 5.52
N GLY A 3 4.58 -3.20 5.45
CA GLY A 3 5.33 -3.84 6.52
C GLY A 3 4.56 -4.16 7.81
N HIS A 4 3.26 -4.45 7.69
CA HIS A 4 2.50 -5.10 8.76
C HIS A 4 2.67 -6.63 8.71
N ARG A 5 2.32 -7.33 9.77
CA ARG A 5 2.27 -8.80 9.74
C ARG A 5 1.12 -9.24 8.82
N CYS A 6 1.30 -10.34 8.09
CA CYS A 6 0.24 -10.89 7.24
C CYS A 6 -1.06 -11.14 8.01
N SER A 7 -0.97 -11.53 9.28
CA SER A 7 -2.13 -11.73 10.14
C SER A 7 -2.94 -10.43 10.35
N THR A 8 -2.26 -9.30 10.53
CA THR A 8 -2.93 -8.00 10.73
C THR A 8 -3.59 -7.52 9.45
N VAL A 9 -2.94 -7.73 8.30
CA VAL A 9 -3.52 -7.40 6.98
C VAL A 9 -4.74 -8.29 6.71
N ALA A 10 -4.64 -9.59 6.98
CA ALA A 10 -5.75 -10.53 6.80
C ALA A 10 -6.96 -10.19 7.69
N GLN A 11 -6.72 -9.81 8.96
CA GLN A 11 -7.78 -9.36 9.87
C GLN A 11 -8.48 -8.10 9.37
N LEU A 12 -7.73 -7.13 8.84
CA LEU A 12 -8.30 -5.92 8.26
C LEU A 12 -9.09 -6.23 6.99
N VAL A 13 -8.56 -7.06 6.11
CA VAL A 13 -9.29 -7.50 4.90
C VAL A 13 -10.59 -8.21 5.27
N GLN A 14 -10.58 -9.08 6.30
CA GLN A 14 -11.81 -9.71 6.81
C GLN A 14 -12.79 -8.69 7.39
N PHE A 15 -12.33 -7.71 8.16
CA PHE A 15 -13.15 -6.64 8.70
C PHE A 15 -13.83 -5.82 7.59
N PHE A 16 -13.09 -5.45 6.55
CA PHE A 16 -13.63 -4.74 5.39
C PHE A 16 -14.61 -5.58 4.55
N LEU A 17 -14.43 -6.90 4.51
CA LEU A 17 -15.34 -7.82 3.84
C LEU A 17 -16.69 -7.91 4.55
N ILE A 18 -16.68 -7.90 5.90
CA ILE A 18 -17.89 -7.87 6.73
C ILE A 18 -18.69 -6.57 6.53
N ILE A 19 -18.00 -5.43 6.37
CA ILE A 19 -18.61 -4.11 6.17
C ILE A 19 -19.12 -3.91 4.73
N LYS A 20 -18.90 -4.88 3.81
CA LYS A 20 -19.32 -4.79 2.40
C LYS A 20 -18.67 -3.60 1.65
N CYS A 21 -17.50 -3.15 2.08
CA CYS A 21 -16.72 -2.08 1.43
C CYS A 21 -15.82 -2.55 0.28
N PHE A 22 -15.89 -3.83 -0.10
CA PHE A 22 -14.92 -4.45 -1.01
C PHE A 22 -14.96 -3.91 -2.45
N GLY A 23 -16.06 -3.26 -2.86
CA GLY A 23 -16.20 -2.72 -4.22
C GLY A 23 -15.25 -1.57 -4.56
N ILE A 24 -14.63 -0.92 -3.55
CA ILE A 24 -13.82 0.30 -3.73
C ILE A 24 -12.42 0.14 -3.11
N PHE A 25 -12.17 -0.93 -2.35
CA PHE A 25 -10.96 -1.07 -1.56
C PHE A 25 -9.92 -1.98 -2.21
N HIS A 26 -8.87 -1.37 -2.76
CA HIS A 26 -7.71 -2.09 -3.28
C HIS A 26 -6.57 -2.05 -2.25
N SER A 27 -6.21 -3.19 -1.67
CA SER A 27 -5.13 -3.29 -0.70
C SER A 27 -3.83 -3.77 -1.37
N CYS A 28 -2.83 -2.90 -1.44
CA CYS A 28 -1.47 -3.29 -1.77
C CYS A 28 -0.71 -3.52 -0.44
N SER A 29 -0.28 -4.76 -0.20
CA SER A 29 0.42 -5.17 1.02
C SER A 29 1.82 -5.66 0.65
N SER A 30 2.83 -4.89 1.02
CA SER A 30 4.23 -5.31 0.91
C SER A 30 4.69 -5.91 2.23
N HIS A 31 5.09 -7.18 2.20
CA HIS A 31 5.51 -7.90 3.40
C HIS A 31 6.84 -7.39 3.96
N ARG A 32 7.09 -7.55 5.27
CA ARG A 32 8.34 -7.10 5.93
C ARG A 32 9.62 -7.73 5.36
N PHE A 33 9.49 -8.86 4.66
CA PHE A 33 10.59 -9.60 4.04
C PHE A 33 10.68 -9.42 2.52
N GLU A 34 9.84 -8.58 1.92
CA GLU A 34 9.94 -8.30 0.49
C GLU A 34 11.16 -7.46 0.14
N LEU A 35 11.62 -7.59 -1.11
CA LEU A 35 12.69 -6.80 -1.67
C LEU A 35 12.43 -5.30 -1.46
N TYR A 36 13.47 -4.55 -1.09
CA TYR A 36 13.42 -3.10 -0.94
C TYR A 36 12.80 -2.38 -2.16
N SER A 37 13.01 -2.92 -3.35
CA SER A 37 12.43 -2.42 -4.60
C SER A 37 10.90 -2.55 -4.64
N SER A 38 10.32 -3.66 -4.17
CA SER A 38 8.86 -3.90 -4.12
C SER A 38 8.15 -2.83 -3.27
N VAL A 39 8.76 -2.47 -2.14
CA VAL A 39 8.19 -1.47 -1.21
C VAL A 39 8.14 -0.08 -1.84
N ILE A 40 9.16 0.31 -2.61
CA ILE A 40 9.19 1.60 -3.31
C ILE A 40 8.16 1.60 -4.44
N TYR A 41 8.16 0.58 -5.30
CA TYR A 41 7.23 0.49 -6.42
C TYR A 41 5.77 0.33 -6.00
N GLY A 42 5.50 -0.30 -4.85
CA GLY A 42 4.15 -0.45 -4.31
C GLY A 42 3.45 0.89 -4.06
N LEU A 43 4.16 1.91 -3.57
CA LEU A 43 3.58 3.25 -3.37
C LEU A 43 3.28 3.96 -4.70
N TYR A 44 4.21 3.90 -5.66
CA TYR A 44 4.00 4.49 -6.98
C TYR A 44 2.86 3.82 -7.74
N SER A 45 2.76 2.49 -7.66
CA SER A 45 1.64 1.74 -8.24
C SER A 45 0.30 2.14 -7.62
N SER A 46 0.27 2.32 -6.29
CA SER A 46 -0.92 2.81 -5.59
C SER A 46 -1.34 4.21 -6.06
N TYR A 47 -0.36 5.09 -6.32
CA TYR A 47 -0.61 6.45 -6.81
C TYR A 47 -1.12 6.44 -8.26
N ALA A 48 -0.51 5.66 -9.16
CA ALA A 48 -0.99 5.51 -10.53
C ALA A 48 -2.42 4.95 -10.57
N MET A 49 -2.75 4.00 -9.69
CA MET A 49 -4.11 3.49 -9.55
C MET A 49 -5.10 4.58 -9.11
N ARG A 50 -4.66 5.49 -8.23
CA ARG A 50 -5.44 6.68 -7.83
C ARG A 50 -5.78 7.55 -9.03
N GLU A 51 -4.77 7.83 -9.85
CA GLU A 51 -4.89 8.70 -11.02
C GLU A 51 -5.88 8.09 -12.01
N CYS A 52 -5.81 6.79 -12.27
CA CYS A 52 -6.81 6.08 -13.10
C CYS A 52 -8.25 6.28 -12.62
N PHE A 53 -8.49 6.32 -11.32
CA PHE A 53 -9.83 6.59 -10.78
C PHE A 53 -10.20 8.07 -10.78
N TYR A 54 -9.22 8.94 -10.60
CA TYR A 54 -9.39 10.39 -10.68
C TYR A 54 -9.78 10.82 -12.11
N ASP A 55 -9.11 10.26 -13.12
CA ASP A 55 -9.42 10.48 -14.54
C ASP A 55 -10.84 10.02 -14.89
N ASN A 56 -11.31 8.96 -14.22
CA ASN A 56 -12.68 8.47 -14.32
C ASN A 56 -13.71 9.26 -13.47
N LYS A 57 -13.33 10.44 -12.94
CA LYS A 57 -14.15 11.31 -12.08
C LYS A 57 -14.68 10.63 -10.82
N MET A 58 -14.03 9.57 -10.35
CA MET A 58 -14.38 8.89 -9.12
C MET A 58 -13.54 9.42 -7.95
N HIS A 59 -14.18 9.62 -6.79
CA HIS A 59 -13.48 10.02 -5.57
C HIS A 59 -12.70 8.83 -5.00
N THR A 60 -11.40 9.01 -4.80
CA THR A 60 -10.54 8.00 -4.18
C THR A 60 -9.86 8.54 -2.93
N LEU A 61 -9.85 7.69 -1.91
CA LEU A 61 -9.12 7.91 -0.67
C LEU A 61 -7.97 6.91 -0.60
N ILE A 62 -6.75 7.40 -0.46
CA ILE A 62 -5.57 6.57 -0.25
C ILE A 62 -5.02 6.86 1.13
N ILE A 63 -4.91 5.81 1.94
CA ILE A 63 -4.35 5.87 3.29
C ILE A 63 -3.05 5.06 3.29
N TYR A 64 -1.96 5.71 3.65
CA TYR A 64 -0.65 5.09 3.81
C TYR A 64 -0.33 4.97 5.29
N ASP A 65 -0.38 3.74 5.79
CA ASP A 65 -0.06 3.37 7.18
C ASP A 65 1.08 2.34 7.13
N ASP A 66 2.32 2.64 7.56
CA ASP A 66 2.97 3.95 7.83
C ASP A 66 3.99 4.29 6.71
N PHE A 67 4.18 5.59 6.41
CA PHE A 67 5.22 6.04 5.46
C PHE A 67 6.66 5.75 5.91
N SER A 68 6.89 5.55 7.21
CA SER A 68 8.21 5.38 7.81
C SER A 68 9.03 4.25 7.16
N LYS A 69 8.38 3.16 6.73
CA LYS A 69 9.08 2.02 6.11
C LYS A 69 9.52 2.32 4.69
N HIS A 70 8.78 3.16 3.96
CA HIS A 70 9.20 3.65 2.66
C HIS A 70 10.45 4.53 2.80
N VAL A 71 10.45 5.46 3.77
CA VAL A 71 11.61 6.33 4.03
C VAL A 71 12.86 5.53 4.41
N VAL A 72 12.72 4.53 5.29
CA VAL A 72 13.85 3.64 5.66
C VAL A 72 14.39 2.89 4.45
N THR A 73 13.50 2.45 3.56
CA THR A 73 13.88 1.70 2.35
C THR A 73 14.55 2.58 1.32
N TYR A 74 14.02 3.78 1.10
CA TYR A 74 14.60 4.80 0.24
C TYR A 74 16.00 5.21 0.73
N ARG A 75 16.15 5.44 2.04
CA ARG A 75 17.47 5.73 2.64
C ARG A 75 18.48 4.60 2.41
N LYS A 76 18.06 3.33 2.55
CA LYS A 76 18.94 2.18 2.30
C LYS A 76 19.35 2.09 0.83
N MET A 77 18.44 2.37 -0.10
CA MET A 77 18.73 2.41 -1.53
C MET A 77 19.73 3.52 -1.86
N CYS A 78 19.55 4.73 -1.30
CA CYS A 78 20.49 5.83 -1.46
C CYS A 78 21.88 5.59 -0.84
N LEU A 79 22.03 4.61 0.06
CA LEU A 79 23.31 4.24 0.66
C LEU A 79 24.07 3.16 -0.12
N ILE A 80 23.36 2.43 -1.00
CA ILE A 80 23.95 1.37 -1.84
C ILE A 80 24.44 1.94 -3.17
N LEU A 81 23.84 3.06 -3.62
CA LEU A 81 24.29 3.88 -4.74
C LEU A 81 25.38 4.86 -4.31
#